data_AF-A0A7C9AYP6-F1
#
_entry.id   AF-A0A7C9AYP6-F1
#
_cell.length_a   1.000
_cell.length_b   1.000
_cell.length_c   1.000
_cell.angle_alpha   90.00
_cell.angle_beta   90.00
_cell.angle_gamma   90.00
#
_symmetry.space_group_name_H-M   'P 1'
#
loop_
_entity.id
_entity.type
_entity.pdbx_description
1 polymer ?
#
loop_
_entity_poly.entity_id
_entity_poly.type
_entity_poly.pdbx_seq_one_letter_code
_entity_poly.pdbx_strand_id
1 'polypeptide(L)'
;YNFGQLLSFSSSFYSLSATPADPPADEPVHDEYYELRKALKAAARDDNTVILAILNEAWAEPNSIFDVFLESFRIGDDIARLLNHLLVIAVDDKAYLRCQALVRHCYFFKSNRSTELAHEATFMTPTYLEIIWERLDFLRIILT
;
A
#
# COMPACT_ATOMS: atom_id res chain seq x y z
N TYR A 1 -12.73 -36.72 -46.14
CA TYR A 1 -12.29 -38.00 -45.56
C TYR A 1 -12.60 -37.98 -44.07
N ASN A 2 -13.46 -38.93 -43.69
CA ASN A 2 -14.03 -39.15 -42.37
C ASN A 2 -13.08 -40.05 -41.56
N PHE A 3 -12.95 -39.83 -40.25
CA PHE A 3 -12.79 -40.93 -39.31
C PHE A 3 -13.47 -40.54 -37.99
N GLY A 4 -14.68 -41.04 -37.81
CA GLY A 4 -15.30 -41.12 -36.49
C GLY A 4 -14.97 -42.47 -35.87
N GLN A 5 -14.87 -42.51 -34.55
CA GLN A 5 -15.46 -43.61 -33.82
C GLN A 5 -15.91 -43.15 -32.43
N LEU A 6 -17.20 -43.38 -32.21
CA LEU A 6 -17.95 -43.26 -30.97
C LEU A 6 -17.57 -44.40 -30.02
N LEU A 7 -17.49 -44.11 -28.73
CA LEU A 7 -17.73 -45.08 -27.67
C LEU A 7 -18.99 -44.64 -26.92
N SER A 8 -19.91 -45.59 -26.72
CA SER A 8 -21.24 -45.38 -26.18
C SER A 8 -21.37 -45.83 -24.72
N PHE A 9 -22.36 -45.22 -24.05
CA PHE A 9 -23.10 -45.63 -22.85
C PHE A 9 -22.38 -45.62 -21.49
N SER A 10 -22.84 -44.75 -20.60
CA SER A 10 -23.88 -45.13 -19.62
C SER A 10 -24.32 -43.90 -18.80
N SER A 11 -25.62 -43.61 -18.83
CA SER A 11 -26.25 -42.70 -17.88
C SER A 11 -26.42 -43.41 -16.54
N SER A 12 -25.64 -43.01 -15.54
CA SER A 12 -25.99 -43.26 -14.14
C SER A 12 -26.05 -41.94 -13.41
N PHE A 13 -27.30 -41.55 -13.11
CA PHE A 13 -27.66 -40.51 -12.18
C PHE A 13 -27.01 -40.76 -10.82
N TYR A 14 -26.08 -39.90 -10.42
CA TYR A 14 -25.84 -39.62 -9.01
C TYR A 14 -25.88 -38.11 -8.82
N SER A 15 -27.07 -37.63 -8.48
CA SER A 15 -27.24 -36.39 -7.75
C SER A 15 -26.69 -36.60 -6.35
N LEU A 16 -25.56 -35.97 -6.03
CA LEU A 16 -25.29 -35.50 -4.68
C LEU A 16 -25.05 -33.99 -4.80
N SER A 17 -26.01 -33.22 -4.30
CA SER A 17 -25.91 -31.77 -4.16
C SER A 17 -24.72 -31.44 -3.27
N ALA A 18 -23.58 -31.11 -3.87
CA ALA A 18 -22.58 -30.29 -3.23
C ALA A 18 -22.97 -28.84 -3.51
N THR A 19 -23.53 -28.16 -2.52
CA THR A 19 -23.49 -26.69 -2.51
C THR A 19 -22.03 -26.28 -2.72
N PRO A 20 -21.72 -25.35 -3.65
CA PRO A 20 -20.41 -24.71 -3.61
C PRO A 20 -20.28 -24.16 -2.19
N ALA A 21 -19.33 -24.66 -1.42
CA ALA A 21 -19.06 -24.08 -0.12
C ALA A 21 -18.72 -22.62 -0.39
N ASP A 22 -19.51 -21.71 0.18
CA ASP A 22 -19.14 -20.30 0.19
C ASP A 22 -17.69 -20.22 0.71
N PRO A 23 -16.82 -19.41 0.07
CA PRO A 23 -15.49 -19.22 0.60
C PRO A 23 -15.59 -18.81 2.07
N PRO A 24 -14.66 -19.26 2.93
CA PRO A 24 -14.71 -18.94 4.36
C PRO A 24 -14.89 -17.44 4.52
N ALA A 25 -15.87 -17.01 5.32
CA ALA A 25 -16.22 -15.61 5.53
C ALA A 25 -15.08 -14.74 6.10
N ASP A 26 -13.93 -15.35 6.42
CA ASP A 26 -12.71 -14.75 6.95
C ASP A 26 -11.52 -14.77 5.96
N GLU A 27 -11.69 -15.23 4.71
CA GLU A 27 -10.61 -15.09 3.75
C GLU A 27 -10.40 -13.62 3.36
N PRO A 28 -9.17 -13.09 3.47
CA PRO A 28 -8.91 -11.72 3.12
C PRO A 28 -9.18 -11.47 1.63
N VAL A 29 -9.94 -10.42 1.33
CA VAL A 29 -10.14 -9.96 -0.04
C VAL A 29 -8.80 -9.48 -0.61
N HIS A 30 -8.25 -10.24 -1.56
CA HIS A 30 -7.04 -9.94 -2.30
C HIS A 30 -7.37 -9.08 -3.53
N ASP A 31 -7.69 -7.81 -3.29
CA ASP A 31 -7.82 -6.78 -4.33
C ASP A 31 -6.55 -5.90 -4.40
N GLU A 32 -6.60 -4.84 -5.21
CA GLU A 32 -5.49 -3.90 -5.41
C GLU A 32 -5.05 -3.15 -4.15
N TYR A 33 -5.90 -3.07 -3.12
CA TYR A 33 -5.62 -2.39 -1.85
C TYR A 33 -5.29 -3.36 -0.71
N TYR A 34 -5.18 -4.67 -0.99
CA TYR A 34 -4.90 -5.67 0.04
C TYR A 34 -3.61 -5.38 0.83
N GLU A 35 -2.51 -5.09 0.14
CA GLU A 35 -1.23 -4.77 0.80
C GLU A 35 -1.29 -3.43 1.55
N LEU A 36 -2.06 -2.46 1.05
CA LEU A 36 -2.29 -1.19 1.74
C LEU A 36 -3.05 -1.41 3.06
N ARG A 37 -4.16 -2.16 3.02
CA ARG A 37 -4.94 -2.50 4.22
C ARG A 37 -4.10 -3.26 5.24
N LYS A 38 -3.25 -4.17 4.79
CA LYS A 38 -2.30 -4.90 5.65
C LYS A 38 -1.28 -3.97 6.29
N ALA A 39 -0.70 -3.03 5.54
CA ALA A 39 0.25 -2.05 6.06
C ALA A 39 -0.42 -1.10 7.08
N LEU A 40 -1.61 -0.60 6.78
CA LEU A 40 -2.41 0.24 7.68
C LEU A 40 -2.72 -0.50 8.99
N LYS A 41 -3.21 -1.74 8.91
CA LYS A 41 -3.50 -2.57 10.09
C LYS A 41 -2.25 -2.82 10.94
N ALA A 42 -1.10 -3.05 10.30
CA ALA A 42 0.17 -3.25 11.01
C ALA A 42 0.66 -1.99 11.73
N ALA A 43 0.46 -0.80 11.13
CA ALA A 43 0.83 0.48 11.71
C ALA A 43 -0.17 0.96 12.78
N ALA A 44 -1.45 0.63 12.66
CA ALA A 44 -2.49 1.09 13.58
C ALA A 44 -2.33 0.58 15.02
N ARG A 45 -1.81 -0.65 15.16
CA ARG A 45 -1.58 -1.33 16.45
C ARG A 45 -2.85 -1.36 17.33
N ASP A 46 -2.72 -1.07 18.63
CA ASP A 46 -3.73 -1.36 19.65
C ASP A 46 -4.79 -0.25 19.81
N ASP A 47 -4.50 0.97 19.33
CA ASP A 47 -5.36 2.15 19.47
C ASP A 47 -5.98 2.62 18.14
N ASN A 48 -5.89 1.79 17.09
CA ASN A 48 -6.38 2.06 15.74
C ASN A 48 -5.86 3.37 15.13
N THR A 49 -4.73 3.90 15.60
CA THR A 49 -4.19 5.18 15.14
C THR A 49 -2.99 4.97 14.22
N VAL A 50 -3.03 5.59 13.03
CA VAL A 50 -1.94 5.58 12.06
C VAL A 50 -1.46 7.01 11.82
N ILE A 51 -0.14 7.21 11.81
CA ILE A 51 0.49 8.44 11.34
C ILE A 51 0.99 8.19 9.92
N LEU A 52 0.49 8.98 8.97
CA LEU A 52 0.87 8.87 7.56
C LEU A 52 1.93 9.92 7.22
N ALA A 53 3.00 9.50 6.53
CA ALA A 53 3.97 10.41 5.94
C ALA A 53 4.23 10.00 4.49
N ILE A 54 4.24 10.96 3.56
CA ILE A 54 4.51 10.71 2.15
C ILE A 54 5.95 11.12 1.86
N LEU A 55 6.73 10.22 1.27
CA LEU A 55 8.16 10.38 1.03
C LEU A 55 8.49 10.17 -0.45
N ASN A 56 9.32 11.04 -1.01
CA ASN A 56 9.91 10.90 -2.33
C ASN A 56 11.44 11.01 -2.26
N GLU A 57 12.13 10.75 -3.36
CA GLU A 57 13.59 10.76 -3.47
C GLU A 57 14.19 12.06 -2.94
N ALA A 58 13.65 13.22 -3.35
CA ALA A 58 14.19 14.52 -2.94
C ALA A 58 14.16 14.72 -1.41
N TRP A 59 13.13 14.20 -0.75
CA TRP A 59 12.97 14.27 0.70
C TRP A 59 13.57 13.07 1.45
N ALA A 60 14.11 12.07 0.75
CA ALA A 60 14.70 10.86 1.31
C ALA A 60 16.24 10.90 1.38
N GLU A 61 16.87 11.95 0.83
CA GLU A 61 18.32 12.13 0.88
C GLU A 61 18.86 12.08 2.32
N PRO A 62 20.08 11.57 2.56
CA PRO A 62 20.71 11.64 3.87
C PRO A 62 20.80 13.07 4.39
N ASN A 63 20.49 13.29 5.66
CA ASN A 63 20.42 14.59 6.33
C ASN A 63 19.36 15.55 5.75
N SER A 64 18.34 15.02 5.08
CA SER A 64 17.19 15.80 4.58
C SER A 64 16.08 15.91 5.63
N ILE A 65 14.94 16.48 5.22
CA ILE A 65 13.77 16.69 6.08
C ILE A 65 13.27 15.40 6.74
N PHE A 66 13.42 14.24 6.08
CA PHE A 66 12.94 12.98 6.63
C PHE A 66 13.74 12.54 7.85
N ASP A 67 15.06 12.74 7.85
CA ASP A 67 15.90 12.43 9.01
C ASP A 67 15.53 13.35 10.20
N VAL A 68 15.27 14.64 9.93
CA VAL A 68 14.81 15.60 10.95
C VAL A 68 13.42 15.22 11.47
N PHE A 69 12.51 14.82 10.59
CA PHE A 69 11.17 14.35 10.95
C PHE A 69 11.26 13.15 11.91
N LEU A 70 12.06 12.13 11.58
CA LEU A 70 12.24 10.96 12.46
C LEU A 70 12.89 11.33 13.78
N GLU A 71 13.90 12.20 13.76
CA GLU A 71 14.57 12.66 14.98
C GLU A 71 13.61 13.41 15.91
N SER A 72 12.69 14.21 15.36
CA SER A 72 11.69 14.94 16.15
C SER A 72 10.84 14.02 17.03
N PHE A 73 10.53 12.79 16.60
CA PHE A 73 9.85 11.81 17.45
C PHE A 73 10.75 11.26 18.54
N ARG A 74 12.03 11.02 18.23
CA ARG A 74 12.98 10.41 19.18
C ARG A 74 13.30 11.34 20.34
N ILE A 75 13.45 12.63 20.07
CA ILE A 75 13.80 13.64 21.08
C ILE A 75 12.59 14.34 21.70
N GLY A 76 11.39 14.12 21.16
CA GLY A 76 10.17 14.73 21.68
C GLY A 76 9.71 14.11 23.00
N ASP A 77 9.11 14.93 23.86
CA ASP A 77 8.62 14.51 25.18
C ASP A 77 7.50 13.47 25.06
N ASP A 78 7.80 12.22 25.46
CA ASP A 78 6.87 11.08 25.51
C ASP A 78 6.18 10.72 24.17
N ILE A 79 6.82 11.03 23.03
CA ILE A 79 6.29 10.73 21.69
C ILE A 79 7.12 9.75 20.86
N ALA A 80 8.27 9.27 21.35
CA ALA A 80 9.10 8.31 20.63
C ALA A 80 8.34 7.03 20.23
N ARG A 81 7.38 6.62 21.08
CA ARG A 81 6.49 5.47 20.81
C ARG A 81 5.63 5.65 19.55
N LEU A 82 5.35 6.88 19.12
CA LEU A 82 4.54 7.16 17.93
C LEU A 82 5.22 6.73 16.62
N LEU A 83 6.55 6.53 16.61
CA LEU A 83 7.24 5.91 15.47
C LEU A 83 6.74 4.50 15.18
N ASN A 84 6.13 3.82 16.16
CA ASN A 84 5.50 2.53 15.93
C ASN A 84 4.18 2.62 15.17
N HIS A 85 3.58 3.81 15.11
CA HIS A 85 2.33 4.11 14.39
C HIS A 85 2.58 4.76 13.03
N LEU A 86 3.84 5.06 12.71
CA LEU A 86 4.23 5.72 11.48
C LEU A 86 4.22 4.73 10.31
N LEU A 87 3.36 4.98 9.33
CA LEU A 87 3.38 4.38 8.00
C LEU A 87 3.90 5.40 6.99
N VAL A 88 5.05 5.12 6.41
CA VAL A 88 5.64 5.94 5.34
C VAL A 88 5.23 5.40 3.98
N ILE A 89 4.64 6.27 3.18
CA ILE A 89 4.18 6.05 1.82
C ILE A 89 5.28 6.56 0.88
N ALA A 90 6.06 5.65 0.31
CA ALA A 90 7.12 5.99 -0.63
C ALA A 90 6.59 5.99 -2.07
N VAL A 91 6.84 7.06 -2.83
CA VAL A 91 6.33 7.22 -4.21
C VAL A 91 7.33 6.77 -5.29
N ASP A 92 8.58 6.52 -4.91
CA ASP A 92 9.67 6.03 -5.77
C ASP A 92 10.57 5.02 -5.03
N ASP A 93 11.37 4.29 -5.80
CA ASP A 93 12.19 3.18 -5.29
C ASP A 93 13.24 3.64 -4.28
N LYS A 94 13.83 4.82 -4.47
CA LYS A 94 14.88 5.33 -3.59
C LYS A 94 14.30 5.70 -2.23
N ALA A 95 13.16 6.38 -2.23
CA ALA A 95 12.40 6.67 -1.02
C ALA A 95 11.96 5.37 -0.32
N TYR A 96 11.54 4.36 -1.07
CA TYR A 96 11.10 3.08 -0.49
C TYR A 96 12.25 2.33 0.18
N LEU A 97 13.41 2.24 -0.48
CA LEU A 97 14.61 1.64 0.11
C LEU A 97 15.08 2.40 1.36
N ARG A 98 15.07 3.74 1.31
CA ARG A 98 15.42 4.57 2.47
C ARG A 98 14.44 4.35 3.63
N CYS A 99 13.15 4.30 3.34
CA CYS A 99 12.12 4.00 4.32
C CYS A 99 12.40 2.67 5.02
N GLN A 100 12.59 1.59 4.25
CA GLN A 100 12.81 0.25 4.79
C GLN A 100 14.04 0.16 5.69
N ALA A 101 15.06 1.00 5.43
CA ALA A 101 16.26 1.07 6.26
C ALA A 101 16.06 1.78 7.61
N LEU A 102 15.05 2.65 7.73
CA LEU A 102 14.91 3.57 8.88
C LEU A 102 13.66 3.37 9.73
N VAL A 103 12.56 2.90 9.12
CA VAL A 103 11.26 2.76 9.80
C VAL A 103 10.66 1.38 9.58
N ARG A 104 9.75 0.98 10.47
CA ARG A 104 9.16 -0.37 10.43
C ARG A 104 8.12 -0.54 9.33
N HIS A 105 7.30 0.49 9.09
CA HIS A 105 6.16 0.38 8.19
C HIS A 105 6.36 1.28 6.96
N CYS A 106 6.55 0.62 5.82
CA CYS A 106 6.74 1.24 4.52
C CYS A 106 5.75 0.67 3.52
N TYR A 107 5.08 1.54 2.77
CA TYR A 107 4.23 1.16 1.66
C TYR A 107 4.73 1.83 0.38
N PHE A 108 4.87 1.05 -0.68
CA PHE A 108 5.27 1.57 -1.97
C PHE A 108 4.03 1.95 -2.78
N PHE A 109 3.83 3.24 -2.99
CA PHE A 109 2.74 3.78 -3.79
C PHE A 109 3.12 3.75 -5.27
N LYS A 110 2.57 2.76 -5.98
CA LYS A 110 2.74 2.63 -7.43
C LYS A 110 1.74 3.54 -8.14
N SER A 111 2.26 4.57 -8.77
CA SER A 111 1.50 5.43 -9.69
C SER A 111 2.12 5.34 -11.08
N ASN A 112 1.31 5.55 -12.12
CA ASN A 112 1.84 5.77 -13.46
C ASN A 112 2.68 7.06 -13.55
N ARG A 113 2.60 7.94 -12.53
CA ARG A 113 3.36 9.20 -12.40
C ARG A 113 4.48 9.13 -11.37
N SER A 114 4.87 7.94 -10.90
CA SER A 114 5.89 7.78 -9.85
C SER A 114 7.21 8.50 -10.16
N THR A 115 7.60 8.58 -11.43
CA THR A 115 8.80 9.31 -11.87
C THR A 115 8.68 10.82 -11.69
N GLU A 116 7.55 11.41 -12.02
CA GLU A 116 7.27 12.84 -11.86
C GLU A 116 7.10 13.22 -10.39
N LEU A 117 6.60 12.28 -9.58
CA LEU A 117 6.39 12.44 -8.13
C LEU A 117 7.69 12.29 -7.32
N ALA A 118 8.70 11.62 -7.87
CA ALA A 118 9.99 11.35 -7.21
C ALA A 118 10.78 12.63 -6.92
N HIS A 119 10.70 13.60 -7.82
CA HIS A 119 11.51 14.81 -7.77
C HIS A 119 10.86 15.94 -6.96
N GLU A 120 11.67 16.90 -6.56
CA GLU A 120 11.17 18.15 -5.99
C GLU A 120 10.40 18.93 -7.07
N ALA A 121 9.27 19.51 -6.68
CA ALA A 121 8.53 20.44 -7.53
C ALA A 121 8.51 21.83 -6.90
N THR A 122 8.76 22.85 -7.73
CA THR A 122 8.65 24.24 -7.32
C THR A 122 7.20 24.56 -6.94
N PHE A 123 7.02 25.23 -5.80
CA PHE A 123 5.72 25.57 -5.24
C PHE A 123 4.78 26.23 -6.27
N MET A 124 3.53 25.77 -6.32
CA MET A 124 2.44 26.28 -7.19
C MET A 124 2.63 26.12 -8.70
N THR A 125 3.64 25.38 -9.15
CA THR A 125 3.73 24.98 -10.56
C THR A 125 2.65 23.95 -10.93
N PRO A 126 2.31 23.77 -12.23
CA PRO A 126 1.41 22.71 -12.67
C PRO A 126 1.81 21.33 -12.13
N THR A 127 3.10 20.98 -12.20
CA THR A 127 3.65 19.74 -11.64
C THR A 127 3.43 19.64 -10.13
N TYR A 128 3.67 20.72 -9.37
CA TYR A 128 3.38 20.72 -7.94
C TYR A 128 1.90 20.44 -7.64
N LEU A 129 0.98 21.06 -8.38
CA LEU A 129 -0.45 20.84 -8.20
C LEU A 129 -0.85 19.40 -8.51
N GLU A 130 -0.27 18.80 -9.56
CA GLU A 130 -0.49 17.38 -9.87
C GLU A 130 -0.01 16.45 -8.75
N ILE A 131 1.15 16.74 -8.15
CA ILE A 131 1.65 16.01 -6.99
C ILE A 131 0.67 16.11 -5.81
N ILE A 132 0.12 17.30 -5.55
CA ILE A 132 -0.87 17.50 -4.49
C ILE A 132 -2.15 16.72 -4.77
N TRP A 133 -2.66 16.74 -6.01
CA TRP A 133 -3.85 15.99 -6.38
C TRP A 133 -3.67 14.48 -6.18
N GLU A 134 -2.54 13.92 -6.62
CA GLU A 134 -2.25 12.49 -6.42
C GLU A 134 -2.23 12.12 -4.93
N ARG A 135 -1.64 12.97 -4.09
CA ARG A 135 -1.60 12.77 -2.63
C ARG A 135 -3.01 12.81 -2.04
N LEU A 136 -3.87 13.73 -2.47
CA LEU A 136 -5.25 13.82 -2.02
C LEU A 136 -6.09 12.63 -2.48
N ASP A 137 -5.91 12.18 -3.71
CA ASP A 137 -6.60 11.00 -4.26
C ASP A 137 -6.21 9.73 -3.51
N PHE A 138 -4.93 9.57 -3.19
CA PHE A 138 -4.46 8.46 -2.36
C PHE A 138 -5.02 8.52 -0.94
N LEU A 139 -5.05 9.71 -0.32
CA LEU A 139 -5.66 9.88 1.01
C LEU A 139 -7.16 9.57 0.98
N ARG A 140 -7.88 9.92 -0.10
CA ARG A 140 -9.28 9.55 -0.27
C ARG A 140 -9.48 8.04 -0.24
N ILE A 141 -8.59 7.27 -0.88
CA ILE A 141 -8.61 5.80 -0.85
C ILE A 141 -8.41 5.26 0.57
N ILE A 142 -7.50 5.85 1.36
CA ILE A 142 -7.26 5.41 2.74
C ILE A 142 -8.46 5.67 3.65
N LEU A 143 -9.18 6.77 3.42
CA LEU A 143 -10.26 7.24 4.30
C LEU A 143 -11.64 6.67 3.96
N THR A 144 -11.74 5.82 2.94
CA THR A 144 -13.00 5.19 2.47
C THR A 144 -12.98 3.69 2.75
#